data_AF-A0A094EXP8-F1
#
_entry.id   AF-A0A094EXP8-F1
#
_cell.length_a   1.000
_cell.length_b   1.000
_cell.length_c   1.000
_cell.angle_alpha   90.00
_cell.angle_beta   90.00
_cell.angle_gamma   90.00
#
_symmetry.space_group_name_H-M   'P 1'
#
loop_
_entity.id
_entity.type
_entity.pdbx_description
1 polymer ?
#
loop_
_entity_poly.entity_id
_entity_poly.type
_entity_poly.pdbx_seq_one_letter_code
_entity_poly.pdbx_strand_id
1 'polypeptide(L)'
;MRQPGFLATVHPSMGGGHGHEGAGSSSASEALLEVSADYIDYVNAAIVLVYCFWCFVLLLALEFLPSTASPWSWYALTVLMIGVPYVHSINVSLTSRNAGSVRTRTIGSAMYNMVCQASYMASSNIYREDDKPLYRRGNKILLAIVGWNIIMAIFVKGYYMWRNKTRSAIWDAMTLEEREDYLRTTKEEGNKRLDFRFAH
;
A
#
# COMPACT_ATOMS: atom_id res chain seq x y z
N MET A 1 -1.85 -7.94 39.23
CA MET A 1 -0.72 -8.86 38.99
C MET A 1 0.34 -8.11 38.22
N ARG A 2 1.48 -7.86 38.87
CA ARG A 2 2.64 -7.10 38.38
C ARG A 2 3.84 -8.05 38.47
N GLN A 3 4.62 -8.18 37.42
CA GLN A 3 6.04 -8.58 37.36
C GLN A 3 6.60 -8.07 36.01
N PRO A 4 7.92 -7.84 35.87
CA PRO A 4 8.48 -6.56 35.46
C PRO A 4 9.60 -6.66 34.39
N GLY A 5 10.13 -5.50 33.98
CA GLY A 5 11.55 -5.28 33.67
C GLY A 5 12.21 -6.06 32.52
N PHE A 6 12.43 -5.37 31.40
CA PHE A 6 13.70 -5.54 30.68
C PHE A 6 14.35 -4.17 30.48
N LEU A 7 15.53 -4.06 31.08
CA LEU A 7 16.35 -2.87 31.25
C LEU A 7 17.03 -2.44 29.95
N ALA A 8 17.31 -1.14 29.90
CA ALA A 8 18.23 -0.50 28.99
C ALA A 8 19.66 -1.07 29.09
N THR A 9 20.32 -1.17 27.94
CA THR A 9 21.78 -1.26 27.79
C THR A 9 22.13 -0.26 26.67
N VAL A 10 22.44 1.00 26.99
CA VAL A 10 23.79 1.54 27.25
C VAL A 10 24.83 1.00 26.27
N HIS A 11 25.17 1.85 25.29
CA HIS A 11 26.35 1.77 24.43
C HIS A 11 27.62 2.06 25.27
N PRO A 12 28.74 1.36 25.05
CA PRO A 12 30.07 1.88 25.35
C PRO A 12 30.86 2.17 24.07
N SER A 13 31.78 3.12 24.19
CA SER A 13 32.53 3.80 23.13
C SER A 13 33.66 2.98 22.49
N MET A 14 33.95 3.33 21.22
CA MET A 14 35.27 3.53 20.58
C MET A 14 36.48 2.77 21.17
N GLY A 15 37.06 1.87 20.35
CA GLY A 15 38.40 1.30 20.52
C GLY A 15 38.90 0.82 19.15
N GLY A 16 40.01 1.41 18.67
CA GLY A 16 40.41 1.40 17.27
C GLY A 16 40.95 0.09 16.70
N GLY A 17 40.98 0.03 15.37
CA GLY A 17 41.72 -0.98 14.62
C GLY A 17 41.14 -1.22 13.22
N HIS A 18 41.92 -0.86 12.21
CA HIS A 18 41.78 -1.17 10.78
C HIS A 18 40.92 -0.25 9.90
N GLY A 19 41.64 0.62 9.20
CA GLY A 19 41.18 1.21 7.95
C GLY A 19 41.09 0.16 6.83
N HIS A 20 40.25 0.52 5.85
CA HIS A 20 40.19 0.02 4.46
C HIS A 20 39.26 -1.15 4.05
N GLU A 21 38.39 -1.72 4.91
CA GLU A 21 37.43 -2.75 4.46
C GLU A 21 35.93 -2.40 4.56
N GLY A 22 35.55 -1.26 5.17
CA GLY A 22 34.14 -0.98 5.49
C GLY A 22 33.30 -0.20 4.47
N ALA A 23 33.91 0.45 3.47
CA ALA A 23 33.18 1.35 2.57
C ALA A 23 32.46 0.62 1.41
N GLY A 24 33.00 -0.52 0.97
CA GLY A 24 32.44 -1.30 -0.15
C GLY A 24 31.29 -2.23 0.23
N SER A 25 31.21 -2.68 1.48
CA SER A 25 30.11 -3.53 1.96
C SER A 25 28.85 -2.73 2.29
N SER A 26 29.00 -1.50 2.81
CA SER A 26 27.88 -0.58 3.09
C SER A 26 27.19 -0.14 1.79
N SER A 27 27.95 0.27 0.76
CA SER A 27 27.37 0.70 -0.52
C SER A 27 26.68 -0.44 -1.28
N ALA A 28 27.24 -1.65 -1.22
CA ALA A 28 26.60 -2.84 -1.79
C ALA A 28 25.31 -3.20 -1.03
N SER A 29 25.31 -3.11 0.31
CA SER A 29 24.09 -3.34 1.09
C SER A 29 23.01 -2.28 0.85
N GLU A 30 23.39 -1.02 0.68
CA GLU A 30 22.46 0.07 0.37
C GLU A 30 21.85 -0.11 -1.02
N ALA A 31 22.67 -0.46 -2.02
CA ALA A 31 22.19 -0.76 -3.37
C ALA A 31 21.24 -1.97 -3.40
N LEU A 32 21.54 -3.03 -2.62
CA LEU A 32 20.65 -4.19 -2.50
C LEU A 32 19.32 -3.83 -1.81
N LEU A 33 19.36 -2.94 -0.82
CA LEU A 33 18.17 -2.44 -0.15
C LEU A 33 17.31 -1.58 -1.08
N GLU A 34 17.91 -0.71 -1.89
CA GLU A 34 17.22 0.07 -2.90
C GLU A 34 16.55 -0.82 -3.96
N VAL A 35 17.30 -1.77 -4.54
CA VAL A 35 16.75 -2.73 -5.52
C VAL A 35 15.60 -3.55 -4.92
N SER A 36 15.73 -3.98 -3.66
CA SER A 36 14.67 -4.72 -2.98
C SER A 36 13.43 -3.86 -2.72
N ALA A 37 13.61 -2.57 -2.40
CA ALA A 37 12.54 -1.63 -2.15
C ALA A 37 11.76 -1.32 -3.43
N ASP A 38 12.47 -1.11 -4.54
CA ASP A 38 11.89 -0.91 -5.86
C ASP A 38 11.12 -2.15 -6.32
N TYR A 39 11.69 -3.35 -6.14
CA TYR A 39 11.01 -4.60 -6.49
C TYR A 39 9.69 -4.77 -5.74
N ILE A 40 9.67 -4.49 -4.44
CA ILE A 40 8.46 -4.56 -3.62
C ILE A 40 7.39 -3.58 -4.13
N ASP A 41 7.78 -2.37 -4.50
CA ASP A 41 6.88 -1.34 -5.00
C ASP A 41 6.28 -1.73 -6.37
N TYR A 42 7.10 -2.28 -7.27
CA TYR A 42 6.63 -2.82 -8.54
C TYR A 42 5.66 -3.99 -8.36
N VAL A 43 5.96 -4.94 -7.48
CA VAL A 43 5.11 -6.10 -7.20
C VAL A 43 3.77 -5.66 -6.61
N ASN A 44 3.79 -4.71 -5.66
CA ASN A 44 2.57 -4.19 -5.06
C ASN A 44 1.67 -3.51 -6.10
N ALA A 45 2.24 -2.63 -6.93
CA ALA A 45 1.50 -1.96 -7.98
C ALA A 45 0.91 -2.96 -9.00
N ALA A 46 1.68 -3.98 -9.39
CA ALA A 46 1.21 -5.02 -10.31
C ALA A 46 0.01 -5.80 -9.74
N ILE A 47 0.08 -6.21 -8.46
CA ILE A 47 -1.00 -7.00 -7.84
C ILE A 47 -2.30 -6.19 -7.73
N VAL A 48 -2.21 -4.90 -7.36
CA VAL A 48 -3.39 -4.03 -7.29
C VAL A 48 -4.01 -3.82 -8.67
N LEU A 49 -3.20 -3.65 -9.72
CA LEU A 49 -3.70 -3.51 -11.09
C LEU A 49 -4.33 -4.80 -11.61
N VAL A 50 -3.73 -5.97 -11.32
CA VAL A 50 -4.29 -7.28 -11.66
C VAL A 50 -5.64 -7.47 -10.97
N TYR A 51 -5.76 -7.10 -9.70
CA TYR A 51 -7.04 -7.12 -8.97
C TYR A 51 -8.10 -6.27 -9.66
N CYS A 52 -7.78 -5.00 -9.95
CA CYS A 52 -8.72 -4.09 -10.61
C CYS A 52 -9.15 -4.63 -11.98
N PHE A 53 -8.21 -5.12 -12.77
CA PHE A 53 -8.47 -5.67 -14.09
C PHE A 53 -9.33 -6.95 -14.02
N TRP A 54 -9.04 -7.84 -13.07
CA TRP A 54 -9.81 -9.06 -12.82
C TRP A 54 -11.28 -8.75 -12.52
N CYS A 55 -11.53 -7.86 -11.55
CA CYS A 55 -12.88 -7.44 -11.20
C CYS A 55 -13.56 -6.74 -12.38
N PHE A 56 -12.85 -5.86 -13.09
CA PHE A 56 -13.43 -5.09 -14.20
C PHE A 56 -13.89 -5.98 -15.35
N VAL A 57 -13.03 -6.89 -15.82
CA VAL A 57 -13.33 -7.78 -16.94
C VAL A 57 -14.47 -8.74 -16.60
N LEU A 58 -14.46 -9.32 -15.40
CA LEU A 58 -15.51 -10.26 -15.00
C LEU A 58 -16.86 -9.57 -14.75
N LEU A 59 -16.87 -8.33 -14.24
CA LEU A 59 -18.10 -7.57 -14.04
C LEU A 59 -18.68 -7.13 -15.40
N LEU A 60 -17.82 -6.75 -16.33
CA LEU A 60 -18.21 -6.51 -17.72
C LEU A 60 -18.82 -7.75 -18.36
N ALA A 61 -18.20 -8.92 -18.15
CA ALA A 61 -18.71 -10.18 -18.67
C ALA A 61 -20.11 -10.49 -18.09
N LEU A 62 -20.31 -10.31 -16.79
CA LEU A 62 -21.62 -10.48 -16.13
C LEU A 62 -22.66 -9.47 -16.62
N GLU A 63 -22.25 -8.22 -16.86
CA GLU A 63 -23.14 -7.18 -17.40
C GLU A 63 -23.51 -7.43 -18.86
N PHE A 64 -22.66 -8.02 -19.69
CA PHE A 64 -23.01 -8.29 -21.08
C PHE A 64 -23.60 -9.69 -21.32
N LEU A 65 -23.62 -10.55 -20.30
CA LEU A 65 -24.16 -11.91 -20.44
C LEU A 65 -25.68 -11.87 -20.69
N PRO A 66 -26.18 -12.47 -21.80
CA PRO A 66 -27.60 -12.45 -22.12
C PRO A 66 -28.41 -13.30 -21.14
N SER A 67 -29.68 -12.95 -20.95
CA SER A 67 -30.60 -13.69 -20.09
C SER A 67 -30.88 -15.12 -20.54
N THR A 68 -30.60 -15.42 -21.82
CA THR A 68 -30.71 -16.75 -22.42
C THR A 68 -29.48 -17.63 -22.22
N ALA A 69 -28.41 -17.10 -21.59
CA ALA A 69 -27.19 -17.85 -21.35
C ALA A 69 -27.42 -19.02 -20.39
N SER A 70 -26.60 -20.07 -20.52
CA SER A 70 -26.71 -21.25 -19.68
C SER A 70 -26.49 -20.91 -18.19
N PRO A 71 -27.18 -21.59 -17.25
CA PRO A 71 -26.94 -21.41 -15.82
C PRO A 71 -25.46 -21.61 -15.42
N TRP A 72 -24.76 -22.51 -16.12
CA TRP A 72 -23.34 -22.75 -15.91
C TRP A 72 -22.46 -21.55 -16.27
N SER A 73 -22.82 -20.75 -17.27
CA SER A 73 -22.11 -19.53 -17.63
C SER A 73 -22.21 -18.48 -16.51
N TRP A 74 -23.41 -18.30 -15.95
CA TRP A 74 -23.63 -17.42 -14.79
C TRP A 74 -22.87 -17.90 -13.56
N TYR A 75 -22.93 -19.21 -13.28
CA TYR A 75 -22.23 -19.81 -12.15
C TYR A 75 -20.71 -19.67 -12.28
N ALA A 76 -20.13 -20.02 -13.43
CA ALA A 76 -18.69 -19.97 -13.66
C ALA A 76 -18.14 -18.54 -13.49
N LEU A 77 -18.80 -17.52 -14.09
CA LEU A 77 -18.38 -16.13 -13.95
C LEU A 77 -18.48 -15.64 -12.50
N THR A 78 -19.52 -16.04 -11.78
CA THR A 78 -19.71 -15.65 -10.37
C THR A 78 -18.65 -16.30 -9.48
N VAL A 79 -18.32 -17.58 -9.69
CA VAL A 79 -17.25 -18.26 -8.95
C VAL A 79 -15.88 -17.63 -9.25
N LEU A 80 -15.58 -17.32 -10.51
CA LEU A 80 -14.37 -16.59 -10.91
C LEU A 80 -14.28 -15.20 -10.27
N MET A 81 -15.43 -14.51 -10.12
CA MET A 81 -15.49 -13.22 -9.45
C MET A 81 -15.11 -13.32 -7.97
N ILE A 82 -15.58 -14.37 -7.28
CA ILE A 82 -15.26 -14.61 -5.87
C ILE A 82 -13.80 -15.02 -5.69
N GLY A 83 -13.23 -15.75 -6.66
CA GLY A 83 -11.82 -16.17 -6.71
C GLY A 83 -10.82 -15.06 -7.01
N VAL A 84 -11.09 -13.83 -6.56
CA VAL A 84 -10.25 -12.65 -6.79
C VAL A 84 -8.93 -12.72 -5.98
N PRO A 85 -7.80 -12.22 -6.50
CA PRO A 85 -6.56 -12.12 -5.73
C PRO A 85 -6.73 -11.28 -4.45
N TYR A 86 -6.16 -11.74 -3.34
CA TYR A 86 -6.33 -11.12 -2.04
C TYR A 86 -5.39 -9.90 -1.84
N VAL A 87 -5.90 -8.70 -2.12
CA VAL A 87 -5.14 -7.42 -2.02
C VAL A 87 -5.09 -6.83 -0.61
N HIS A 88 -5.92 -7.29 0.31
CA HIS A 88 -6.08 -6.67 1.62
C HIS A 88 -4.78 -6.66 2.43
N SER A 89 -4.06 -7.79 2.47
CA SER A 89 -2.77 -7.89 3.19
C SER A 89 -1.72 -6.92 2.64
N ILE A 90 -1.73 -6.68 1.33
CA ILE A 90 -0.79 -5.78 0.66
C ILE A 90 -1.10 -4.32 1.00
N ASN A 91 -2.38 -3.94 1.03
CA ASN A 91 -2.77 -2.59 1.43
C ASN A 91 -2.46 -2.30 2.91
N VAL A 92 -2.64 -3.29 3.79
CA VAL A 92 -2.25 -3.18 5.21
C VAL A 92 -0.74 -3.03 5.34
N SER A 93 0.04 -3.82 4.59
CA SER A 93 1.51 -3.73 4.64
C SER A 93 2.03 -2.40 4.08
N LEU A 94 1.43 -1.88 3.01
CA LEU A 94 1.72 -0.55 2.46
C LEU A 94 1.41 0.57 3.46
N THR A 95 0.24 0.52 4.09
CA THR A 95 -0.15 1.48 5.15
C THR A 95 0.86 1.44 6.30
N SER A 96 1.27 0.24 6.70
CA SER A 96 2.25 0.01 7.75
C SER A 96 3.64 0.54 7.38
N ARG A 97 4.08 0.41 6.12
CA ARG A 97 5.35 0.92 5.60
C ARG A 97 5.36 2.45 5.52
N ASN A 98 4.26 3.05 5.05
CA ASN A 98 4.14 4.50 4.84
C ASN A 98 3.80 5.32 6.10
N ALA A 99 3.49 4.66 7.22
CA ALA A 99 3.20 5.33 8.48
C ALA A 99 4.40 6.07 9.07
N GLY A 100 5.61 5.53 8.93
CA GLY A 100 6.87 6.11 9.42
C GLY A 100 7.03 6.23 10.94
N SER A 101 5.99 6.01 11.76
CA SER A 101 6.09 5.95 13.22
C SER A 101 5.10 4.94 13.82
N VAL A 102 5.36 4.47 15.04
CA VAL A 102 4.48 3.51 15.75
C VAL A 102 3.08 4.11 15.98
N ARG A 103 3.02 5.40 16.35
CA ARG A 103 1.77 6.12 16.55
C ARG A 103 0.94 6.16 15.27
N THR A 104 1.54 6.60 14.16
CA THR A 104 0.85 6.71 12.87
C THR A 104 0.45 5.32 12.34
N ARG A 105 1.28 4.29 12.56
CA ARG A 105 0.97 2.91 12.15
C ARG A 105 -0.26 2.37 12.88
N THR A 106 -0.36 2.64 14.18
CA THR A 106 -1.50 2.18 14.99
C THR A 106 -2.80 2.85 14.55
N ILE A 107 -2.79 4.18 14.40
CA ILE A 107 -3.97 4.93 13.95
C ILE A 107 -4.34 4.52 12.51
N GLY A 108 -3.35 4.41 11.62
CA GLY A 108 -3.55 4.01 10.23
C GLY A 108 -4.20 2.63 10.10
N SER A 109 -3.71 1.62 10.83
CA SER A 109 -4.32 0.28 10.83
C SER A 109 -5.75 0.28 11.37
N ALA A 110 -6.03 1.04 12.43
CA ALA A 110 -7.39 1.16 12.96
C ALA A 110 -8.34 1.81 11.95
N MET A 111 -7.92 2.91 11.31
CA MET A 111 -8.69 3.58 10.28
C MET A 111 -8.95 2.68 9.07
N TYR A 112 -7.92 1.98 8.59
CA TYR A 112 -8.05 1.05 7.48
C TYR A 112 -9.11 -0.02 7.76
N ASN A 113 -9.05 -0.63 8.95
CA ASN A 113 -10.05 -1.63 9.36
C ASN A 113 -11.46 -1.06 9.45
N MET A 114 -11.64 0.12 10.05
CA MET A 114 -12.96 0.75 10.14
C MET A 114 -13.55 1.08 8.76
N VAL A 115 -12.73 1.56 7.82
CA VAL A 115 -13.16 1.82 6.44
C VAL A 115 -13.53 0.52 5.72
N CYS A 116 -12.74 -0.55 5.88
CA CYS A 116 -13.09 -1.86 5.32
C CYS A 116 -14.44 -2.36 5.86
N GLN A 117 -14.67 -2.27 7.16
CA GLN A 117 -15.94 -2.71 7.77
C GLN A 117 -17.12 -1.86 7.29
N ALA A 118 -16.95 -0.54 7.17
CA ALA A 118 -17.95 0.33 6.60
C ALA A 118 -18.27 -0.04 5.14
N SER A 119 -17.24 -0.34 4.34
CA SER A 119 -17.43 -0.77 2.94
C SER A 119 -18.19 -2.10 2.83
N TYR A 120 -17.97 -3.03 3.76
CA TYR A 120 -18.69 -4.30 3.83
C TYR A 120 -20.18 -4.10 4.17
N MET A 121 -20.49 -3.20 5.10
CA MET A 121 -21.88 -2.83 5.40
C MET A 121 -22.58 -2.15 4.23
N ALA A 122 -21.86 -1.32 3.47
CA ALA A 122 -22.41 -0.70 2.26
C ALA A 122 -22.62 -1.73 1.13
N SER A 123 -21.67 -2.67 0.94
CA SER A 123 -21.71 -3.62 -0.17
C SER A 123 -22.84 -4.64 -0.04
N SER A 124 -23.20 -5.03 1.19
CA SER A 124 -24.32 -5.95 1.45
C SER A 124 -25.69 -5.41 0.99
N ASN A 125 -25.79 -4.11 0.70
CA ASN A 125 -27.01 -3.45 0.25
C ASN A 125 -27.01 -3.09 -1.25
N ILE A 126 -25.95 -3.43 -1.99
CA ILE A 126 -25.83 -3.11 -3.42
C ILE A 126 -26.79 -3.96 -4.25
N TYR A 127 -26.80 -5.27 -4.01
CA TYR A 127 -27.74 -6.18 -4.66
C TYR A 127 -29.08 -6.13 -3.97
N ARG A 128 -30.15 -5.92 -4.76
CA ARG A 128 -31.50 -5.76 -4.25
C ARG A 128 -32.47 -6.71 -4.93
N GLU A 129 -33.53 -7.05 -4.20
CA GLU A 129 -34.57 -7.98 -4.62
C GLU A 129 -35.32 -7.54 -5.88
N ASP A 130 -35.48 -6.23 -6.09
CA ASP A 130 -36.14 -5.63 -7.26
C ASP A 130 -35.31 -5.73 -8.55
N ASP A 131 -34.01 -6.03 -8.45
CA ASP A 131 -33.08 -6.18 -9.58
C ASP A 131 -32.88 -7.65 -9.99
N LYS A 132 -33.63 -8.58 -9.37
CA LYS A 132 -33.64 -9.99 -9.76
C LYS A 132 -34.22 -10.19 -11.18
N PRO A 133 -33.77 -11.20 -11.95
CA PRO A 133 -32.73 -12.18 -11.62
C PRO A 133 -31.31 -11.80 -12.10
N LEU A 134 -31.18 -10.75 -12.93
CA LEU A 134 -29.93 -10.43 -13.64
C LEU A 134 -29.02 -9.44 -12.90
N TYR A 135 -29.56 -8.72 -11.91
CA TYR A 135 -28.84 -7.77 -11.06
C TYR A 135 -28.03 -6.71 -11.82
N ARG A 136 -28.58 -6.18 -12.91
CA ARG A 136 -27.87 -5.24 -13.79
C ARG A 136 -27.55 -3.91 -13.10
N ARG A 137 -28.42 -3.46 -12.20
CA ARG A 137 -28.16 -2.25 -11.40
C ARG A 137 -27.00 -2.47 -10.45
N GLY A 138 -27.00 -3.61 -9.75
CA GLY A 138 -25.89 -3.99 -8.86
C GLY A 138 -24.56 -4.05 -9.59
N ASN A 139 -24.52 -4.72 -10.74
CA ASN A 139 -23.31 -4.85 -11.56
C ASN A 139 -22.79 -3.48 -12.05
N LYS A 140 -23.67 -2.57 -12.48
CA LYS A 140 -23.28 -1.20 -12.86
C LYS A 140 -22.70 -0.40 -11.70
N ILE A 141 -23.25 -0.52 -10.50
CA ILE A 141 -22.71 0.13 -9.29
C ILE A 141 -21.32 -0.42 -8.99
N LEU A 142 -21.13 -1.74 -9.06
CA LEU A 142 -19.83 -2.36 -8.85
C LEU A 142 -18.81 -1.93 -9.92
N LEU A 143 -19.20 -1.83 -11.19
CA LEU A 143 -18.35 -1.29 -12.25
C LEU A 143 -17.91 0.14 -11.97
N ALA A 144 -18.81 1.00 -11.48
CA ALA A 144 -18.46 2.36 -11.09
C ALA A 144 -17.46 2.38 -9.92
N ILE A 145 -17.64 1.50 -8.92
CA ILE A 145 -16.70 1.36 -7.79
C ILE A 145 -15.33 0.86 -8.27
N VAL A 146 -15.28 -0.12 -9.17
CA VAL A 146 -14.01 -0.60 -9.74
C VAL A 146 -13.31 0.50 -10.54
N GLY A 147 -14.05 1.27 -11.34
CA GLY A 147 -13.52 2.43 -12.04
C GLY A 147 -12.95 3.49 -11.08
N TRP A 148 -13.65 3.76 -9.98
CA TRP A 148 -13.16 4.65 -8.93
C TRP A 148 -11.88 4.12 -8.26
N ASN A 149 -11.79 2.81 -8.00
CA ASN A 149 -10.58 2.19 -7.45
C ASN A 149 -9.37 2.35 -8.38
N ILE A 150 -9.56 2.21 -9.70
CA ILE A 150 -8.48 2.43 -10.68
C ILE A 150 -7.98 3.88 -10.62
N ILE A 151 -8.89 4.85 -10.61
CA ILE A 151 -8.55 6.27 -10.50
C ILE A 151 -7.79 6.54 -9.20
N MET A 152 -8.26 6.00 -8.07
CA MET A 152 -7.62 6.14 -6.77
C MET A 152 -6.24 5.49 -6.71
N ALA A 153 -6.05 4.31 -7.30
CA ALA A 153 -4.75 3.64 -7.37
C ALA A 153 -3.73 4.50 -8.13
N ILE A 154 -4.13 5.06 -9.28
CA ILE A 154 -3.28 5.98 -10.06
C ILE A 154 -2.98 7.25 -9.25
N PHE A 155 -3.99 7.83 -8.61
CA PHE A 155 -3.83 9.02 -7.79
C PHE A 155 -2.85 8.82 -6.63
N VAL A 156 -3.00 7.74 -5.86
CA VAL A 156 -2.12 7.43 -4.72
C VAL A 156 -0.68 7.24 -5.18
N LYS A 157 -0.47 6.49 -6.28
CA LYS A 157 0.86 6.30 -6.87
C LYS A 157 1.47 7.63 -7.30
N GLY A 158 0.72 8.43 -8.06
CA GLY A 158 1.17 9.75 -8.51
C GLY A 158 1.49 10.69 -7.36
N TYR A 159 0.67 10.68 -6.31
CA TYR A 159 0.88 11.48 -5.10
C TYR A 159 2.20 11.11 -4.41
N TYR A 160 2.45 9.82 -4.17
CA TYR A 160 3.69 9.40 -3.52
C TYR A 160 4.92 9.64 -4.38
N MET A 161 4.85 9.40 -5.70
CA MET A 161 5.93 9.73 -6.63
C MET A 161 6.27 11.23 -6.58
N TRP A 162 5.25 12.10 -6.62
CA TRP A 162 5.42 13.54 -6.53
C TRP A 162 6.02 13.97 -5.18
N ARG A 163 5.54 13.41 -4.06
CA ARG A 163 6.10 13.71 -2.73
C ARG A 163 7.54 13.26 -2.61
N ASN A 164 7.88 12.07 -3.11
CA ASN A 164 9.26 11.58 -3.13
C ASN A 164 10.16 12.49 -3.98
N LYS A 165 9.72 12.86 -5.20
CA LYS A 165 10.47 13.77 -6.08
C LYS A 165 10.71 15.14 -5.45
N THR A 166 9.68 15.70 -4.80
CA THR A 166 9.79 17.00 -4.13
C THR A 166 10.78 16.93 -2.96
N ARG A 167 10.75 15.85 -2.18
CA ARG A 167 11.68 15.65 -1.06
C ARG A 167 13.11 15.40 -1.52
N SER A 168 13.32 14.58 -2.56
CA SER A 168 14.63 14.36 -3.14
C SER A 168 15.22 15.65 -3.69
N ALA A 169 14.44 16.48 -4.41
CA ALA A 169 14.94 17.76 -4.91
C ALA A 169 15.45 18.69 -3.80
N ILE A 170 14.76 18.72 -2.64
CA ILE A 170 15.19 19.50 -1.48
C ILE A 170 16.45 18.86 -0.85
N TRP A 171 16.44 17.54 -0.65
CA TRP A 171 17.56 16.81 -0.05
C TRP A 171 18.84 16.89 -0.88
N ASP A 172 18.72 16.75 -2.20
CA ASP A 172 19.82 16.77 -3.16
C ASP A 172 20.41 18.17 -3.30
N ALA A 173 19.62 19.22 -3.06
CA ALA A 173 20.09 20.61 -3.01
C ALA A 173 20.84 20.96 -1.71
N MET A 174 20.66 20.19 -0.63
CA MET A 174 21.39 20.41 0.63
C MET A 174 22.83 19.91 0.52
N THR A 175 23.76 20.71 1.04
CA THR A 175 25.16 20.33 1.28
C THR A 175 25.26 19.24 2.37
N LEU A 176 26.41 18.58 2.46
CA LEU A 176 26.62 17.52 3.46
C LEU A 176 26.43 18.04 4.89
N GLU A 177 26.94 19.24 5.17
CA GLU A 177 26.84 19.91 6.47
C GLU A 177 25.39 20.28 6.82
N GLU A 178 24.60 20.75 5.84
CA GLU A 178 23.17 21.03 6.03
C GLU A 178 22.35 19.76 6.27
N ARG A 179 22.70 18.64 5.62
CA ARG A 179 22.06 17.34 5.87
C ARG A 179 22.36 16.85 7.28
N GLU A 180 23.62 16.93 7.73
CA GLU A 180 24.01 16.56 9.09
C GLU A 180 23.32 17.44 10.14
N ASP A 181 23.26 18.75 9.91
CA ASP A 181 22.57 19.67 10.83
C ASP A 181 21.05 19.42 10.85
N TYR A 182 20.44 19.14 9.69
CA TYR A 182 19.03 18.72 9.62
C TYR A 182 18.79 17.44 10.43
N LEU A 183 19.60 16.40 10.25
CA LEU A 183 19.46 15.14 10.99
C LEU A 183 19.62 15.32 12.50
N ARG A 184 20.45 16.28 12.93
CA ARG A 184 20.70 16.57 14.35
C ARG A 184 19.63 17.46 14.99
N THR A 185 19.04 18.38 14.24
CA THR A 185 18.16 19.44 14.78
C THR A 185 16.68 19.24 14.46
N THR A 186 16.34 18.36 13.50
CA THR A 186 14.95 18.20 13.05
C THR A 186 14.04 17.70 14.16
N LYS A 187 12.85 18.30 14.23
CA LYS A 187 11.74 17.85 15.10
C LYS A 187 10.74 16.97 14.35
N GLU A 188 10.98 16.72 13.07
CA GLU A 188 10.10 15.94 12.23
C GLU A 188 10.29 14.44 12.51
N GLU A 189 9.20 13.74 12.78
CA GLU A 189 9.23 12.30 13.06
C GLU A 189 8.59 11.50 11.93
N GLY A 190 9.17 10.33 11.68
CA GLY A 190 8.62 9.32 10.78
C GLY A 190 8.41 9.80 9.36
N ASN A 191 7.18 9.67 8.85
CA ASN A 191 6.86 9.97 7.47
C ASN A 191 6.90 11.47 7.12
N LYS A 192 7.11 12.35 8.11
CA LYS A 192 7.27 13.79 7.89
C LYS A 192 8.69 14.17 7.47
N ARG A 193 9.70 13.38 7.86
CA ARG A 193 11.10 13.65 7.60
C ARG A 193 11.42 13.78 6.10
N LEU A 194 12.42 14.59 5.77
CA LEU A 194 12.90 14.82 4.41
C LEU A 194 13.63 13.61 3.82
N ASP A 195 14.28 12.79 4.64
CA ASP A 195 14.93 11.53 4.21
C ASP A 195 13.93 10.37 4.05
N PHE A 196 12.69 10.52 4.52
CA PHE A 196 11.67 9.48 4.36
C PHE A 196 11.17 9.40 2.91
N ARG A 197 11.15 8.17 2.37
CA ARG A 197 10.61 7.83 1.05
C ARG A 197 9.35 6.97 1.20
N PHE A 198 8.27 7.38 0.54
CA PHE A 198 7.02 6.63 0.51
C PHE A 198 7.12 5.48 -0.48
N ALA A 199 6.62 4.30 -0.09
CA ALA A 199 6.42 3.15 -0.96
C ALA A 199 5.14 3.32 -1.79
N HIS A 200 5.17 3.01 -3.09
CA HIS A 200 4.08 3.36 -4.00
C HIS A 200 3.86 2.45 -5.21
#